data_AF-A0A0C2FZK1-F1
#
_entry.id   AF-A0A0C2FZK1-F1
#
_cell.length_a   1.000
_cell.length_b   1.000
_cell.length_c   1.000
_cell.angle_alpha   90.00
_cell.angle_beta   90.00
_cell.angle_gamma   90.00
#
_symmetry.space_group_name_H-M   'P 1'
#
loop_
_entity.id
_entity.type
_entity.pdbx_description
1 polymer ?
#
loop_
_entity_poly.entity_id
_entity_poly.type
_entity_poly.pdbx_seq_one_letter_code
_entity_poly.pdbx_strand_id
1 'polypeptide(L)' 'MWTPENVRLVTFGQPRTGDYDFATWHDATFPYAYRIVHQNDPVPHIPPRLGRDKLFHHRYEVWCVYSSSQ' A
#
# COMPACT_ATOMS: atom_id res chain seq x y z
N MET A 1 -10.54 10.00 -22.58
CA MET A 1 -9.95 10.55 -21.34
C MET A 1 -10.10 9.49 -20.26
N TRP A 2 -9.06 9.16 -19.49
CA TRP A 2 -9.20 8.18 -18.42
C TRP A 2 -9.78 8.86 -17.18
N THR A 3 -10.52 8.10 -16.38
CA THR A 3 -10.96 8.52 -15.05
C THR A 3 -10.41 7.54 -14.02
N PRO A 4 -10.19 7.94 -12.76
CA PRO A 4 -9.58 7.09 -11.75
C PRO A 4 -10.31 5.76 -11.52
N GLU A 5 -11.63 5.71 -11.72
CA GLU A 5 -12.43 4.48 -11.57
C GLU A 5 -12.11 3.43 -12.64
N ASN A 6 -11.53 3.85 -13.76
CA ASN A 6 -11.08 2.97 -14.84
C ASN A 6 -9.62 2.51 -14.66
N VAL A 7 -8.93 2.98 -13.63
CA VAL A 7 -7.53 2.61 -13.34
C VAL A 7 -7.49 1.49 -12.32
N ARG A 8 -6.66 0.48 -12.59
CA ARG A 8 -6.35 -0.59 -11.65
C ARG A 8 -4.88 -0.49 -11.25
N LEU A 9 -4.63 -0.22 -9.99
CA LEU A 9 -3.29 -0.13 -9.42
C LEU A 9 -3.02 -1.38 -8.58
N VAL A 10 -1.96 -2.11 -8.95
CA VAL A 10 -1.46 -3.23 -8.16
C VAL A 10 0.04 -3.06 -8.00
N THR A 11 0.50 -3.07 -6.76
CA THR A 11 1.92 -2.91 -6.41
C THR A 11 2.38 -4.10 -5.58
N PHE A 12 3.64 -4.49 -5.73
CA PHE A 12 4.26 -5.55 -4.94
C PHE A 12 5.37 -4.94 -4.08
N GLY A 13 5.37 -5.20 -2.78
CA GLY A 13 6.43 -4.72 -1.89
C GLY A 13 6.49 -3.19 -1.74
N GLN A 14 5.38 -2.47 -1.95
CA GLN A 14 5.39 -1.00 -1.98
C GLN A 14 5.74 -0.39 -0.60
N PRO A 15 6.72 0.53 -0.53
CA PRO A 15 7.01 1.30 0.69
C PRO A 15 5.90 2.32 1.01
N ARG A 16 6.00 2.99 2.15
CA ARG A 16 5.12 4.12 2.50
C ARG A 16 5.51 5.32 1.65
N THR A 17 4.54 5.92 0.98
CA THR A 17 4.81 6.90 -0.10
C THR A 17 4.40 8.33 0.24
N GLY A 18 3.49 8.53 1.17
CA GLY A 18 3.00 9.87 1.52
C GLY A 18 2.53 9.99 2.96
N ASP A 19 2.19 11.20 3.35
CA ASP A 19 1.61 11.51 4.65
C ASP A 19 0.15 11.02 4.76
N TYR A 20 -0.53 11.39 5.84
CA TYR A 20 -1.90 10.98 6.08
C TYR A 20 -2.85 11.51 5.01
N ASP A 21 -2.72 12.78 4.63
CA ASP A 21 -3.61 13.44 3.69
C ASP A 21 -3.47 12.83 2.29
N PHE A 22 -2.23 12.52 1.86
CA PHE A 22 -1.99 11.80 0.63
C PHE A 22 -2.63 10.41 0.65
N ALA A 23 -2.46 9.65 1.75
CA ALA A 23 -3.02 8.30 1.86
C ALA A 23 -4.56 8.32 1.79
N THR A 24 -5.20 9.28 2.46
CA THR A 24 -6.66 9.46 2.42
C THR A 24 -7.16 9.91 1.05
N TRP A 25 -6.46 10.83 0.40
CA TRP A 25 -6.79 11.25 -0.96
C TRP A 25 -6.67 10.09 -1.95
N HIS A 26 -5.59 9.30 -1.85
CA HIS A 26 -5.36 8.16 -2.73
C HIS A 26 -6.45 7.10 -2.57
N ASP A 27 -6.84 6.78 -1.33
CA ASP A 27 -7.96 5.88 -1.01
C ASP A 27 -9.26 6.32 -1.67
N ALA A 28 -9.54 7.62 -1.66
CA ALA A 28 -10.77 8.18 -2.23
C ALA A 28 -10.73 8.25 -3.76
N THR A 29 -9.53 8.39 -4.34
CA THR A 29 -9.35 8.62 -5.78
C THR A 29 -9.28 7.32 -6.56
N PHE A 30 -8.56 6.30 -6.06
CA PHE A 30 -8.34 5.05 -6.79
C PHE A 30 -9.05 3.88 -6.10
N PRO A 31 -10.30 3.56 -6.48
CA PRO A 31 -11.08 2.52 -5.80
C PRO A 31 -10.49 1.11 -5.98
N TYR A 32 -9.74 0.88 -7.05
CA TYR A 32 -9.01 -0.36 -7.29
C TYR A 32 -7.51 -0.15 -7.11
N ALA A 33 -7.07 -0.10 -5.85
CA ALA A 33 -5.66 -0.01 -5.49
C ALA A 33 -5.31 -1.09 -4.45
N TYR A 34 -4.42 -2.01 -4.82
CA TYR A 34 -3.98 -3.10 -3.96
C TYR A 34 -2.47 -3.16 -3.85
N ARG A 35 -2.00 -3.31 -2.61
CA ARG A 35 -0.60 -3.51 -2.27
C ARG A 35 -0.41 -4.94 -1.80
N ILE A 36 0.26 -5.75 -2.61
CA ILE A 36 0.60 -7.13 -2.29
C ILE A 36 1.91 -7.10 -1.50
N VAL A 37 1.85 -7.60 -0.27
CA VAL A 37 2.99 -7.64 0.66
C VAL A 37 3.30 -9.09 0.96
N HIS A 38 4.58 -9.43 0.84
CA HIS A 38 5.09 -10.74 1.19
C HIS A 38 5.64 -10.71 2.61
N GLN A 39 5.29 -11.72 3.41
CA GLN A 39 5.48 -11.78 4.86
C GLN A 39 6.72 -11.06 5.42
N ASN A 40 7.91 -11.50 5.02
CA ASN A 40 9.19 -11.00 5.55
C ASN A 40 9.82 -9.91 4.69
N ASP A 41 9.06 -9.29 3.78
CA ASP A 41 9.54 -8.18 2.98
C ASP A 41 9.72 -6.93 3.86
N PRO A 42 10.95 -6.40 4.01
CA PRO A 42 11.18 -5.20 4.80
C PRO A 42 10.70 -3.92 4.10
N VAL A 43 10.52 -3.92 2.78
CA VAL A 43 10.28 -2.69 2.00
C VAL A 43 8.92 -2.04 2.33
N PRO A 44 7.80 -2.79 2.48
CA PRO A 44 6.53 -2.21 2.93
C PRO A 44 6.57 -1.62 4.34
N HIS A 45 7.60 -1.92 5.13
CA HIS A 45 7.74 -1.44 6.49
C HIS A 45 8.52 -0.13 6.60
N ILE A 46 9.05 0.40 5.48
CA ILE A 46 9.78 1.67 5.42
C ILE A 46 9.04 2.72 4.57
N PRO A 47 9.21 4.01 4.86
CA PRO A 47 9.83 4.58 6.06
C PRO A 47 8.94 4.38 7.31
N PRO A 48 9.48 4.31 8.54
CA PRO A 48 8.74 3.96 9.76
C PRO A 48 7.50 4.82 10.03
N ARG A 49 6.50 4.25 10.71
CA ARG A 49 5.29 4.97 11.18
C ARG A 49 5.51 5.75 12.48
N LEU A 50 6.76 6.10 12.79
CA LEU A 50 7.19 6.73 14.04
C LEU A 50 7.92 8.04 13.73
N GLY A 51 7.77 9.05 14.60
CA GLY A 51 8.42 10.36 14.44
C GLY A 51 7.48 11.50 14.02
N ARG A 52 8.05 12.63 13.60
CA ARG A 52 7.31 13.79 13.05
C ARG A 52 6.90 13.56 11.59
N ASP A 53 7.71 12.84 10.82
CA ASP A 53 7.51 12.59 9.38
C ASP A 53 6.94 11.19 9.13
N LYS A 54 5.85 10.85 9.82
CA LYS A 54 5.22 9.54 9.69
C LYS A 54 4.57 9.43 8.32
N LEU A 55 4.96 8.41 7.58
CA LEU A 55 4.34 8.08 6.30
C LEU A 55 3.27 7.01 6.49
N PHE A 56 2.27 7.04 5.64
CA PHE A 56 1.09 6.21 5.69
C PHE A 56 0.95 5.43 4.39
N HIS A 57 0.39 4.24 4.53
CA HIS A 57 -0.04 3.44 3.39
C HIS A 57 -1.49 3.80 3.07
N HIS A 58 -1.79 3.93 1.79
CA HIS A 58 -3.16 3.83 1.30
C HIS A 58 -3.63 2.37 1.38
N ARG A 59 -4.95 2.16 1.42
CA ARG A 59 -5.61 0.86 1.31
C ARG A 59 -5.57 0.36 -0.15
N TYR A 60 -5.69 -0.94 -0.43
CA TYR A 60 -5.83 -2.11 0.45
C TYR A 60 -4.56 -2.97 0.45
N GLU A 61 -4.29 -3.70 1.54
CA GLU A 61 -3.16 -4.64 1.63
C GLU A 61 -3.63 -6.09 1.45
N VAL A 62 -2.91 -6.84 0.63
CA VAL A 62 -3.07 -8.29 0.47
C VAL A 62 -1.81 -8.95 0.99
N TRP A 63 -1.94 -9.67 2.11
CA TRP A 63 -0.82 -10.31 2.80
C TRP A 63 -0.65 -11.75 2.34
N CYS A 64 0.46 -12.06 1.68
CA CYS A 64 0.82 -13.42 1.28
C CYS A 64 1.60 -14.12 2.39
N VAL A 65 0.96 -15.10 3.03
CA VAL A 65 1.62 -16.08 3.91
C VAL A 65 2.05 -17.31 3.10
N TYR A 66 3.19 -17.91 3.45
CA TYR A 66 3.47 -19.27 3.04
C TYR A 66 2.50 -20.22 3.75
N SER A 67 1.76 -21.02 2.99
CA SER A 67 1.27 -22.29 3.53
C SER A 67 2.47 -23.23 3.53
N SER A 68 3.04 -23.48 4.70
CA SER A 68 3.85 -24.67 4.87
C SER A 68 2.91 -25.87 4.80
N SER A 69 2.66 -26.37 3.59
CA SER A 69 2.13 -27.71 3.41
C SER A 69 3.21 -28.68 3.92
N GLN A 70 3.05 -29.12 5.16
CA GLN A 70 3.56 -30.42 5.58
C GLN A 70 2.60 -31.50 5.09
#